data_AF-A0A7J9CYP9-F1
#
_entry.id   AF-A0A7J9CYP9-F1
#
_cell.length_a   1.000
_cell.length_b   1.000
_cell.length_c   1.000
_cell.angle_alpha   90.00
_cell.angle_beta   90.00
_cell.angle_gamma   90.00
#
_symmetry.space_group_name_H-M   'P 1'
#
loop_
_entity.id
_entity.type
_entity.pdbx_description
1 polymer ?
#
loop_
_entity_poly.entity_id
_entity_poly.type
_entity_poly.pdbx_seq_one_letter_code
_entity_poly.pdbx_strand_id
1 'polypeptide(L)'
;MIVVASDALWKNGAVCGKKFTVKCTGPQNGVPHPCTSKSITVKVIDQCPGCPSTMDLSRETFDIIAKPVAGIINIDYKKYA
;
A
#
# COMPACT_ATOMS: atom_id res chain seq x y z
N MET A 1 2.79 11.21 -2.05
CA MET A 1 2.23 9.89 -1.68
C MET A 1 3.35 8.93 -1.39
N ILE A 2 3.37 8.44 -0.16
CA ILE A 2 4.47 7.64 0.40
C ILE A 2 3.91 6.35 0.98
N VAL A 3 4.78 5.34 1.06
CA VAL A 3 4.52 4.08 1.75
C VAL A 3 5.79 3.62 2.45
N VAL A 4 5.61 2.78 3.45
CA VAL A 4 6.71 2.02 4.05
C VAL A 4 6.56 0.54 3.69
N ALA A 5 7.67 -0.15 3.47
CA ALA A 5 7.68 -1.52 2.99
C ALA A 5 7.81 -2.52 4.13
N SER A 6 7.14 -3.67 4.02
CA SER A 6 7.39 -4.81 4.92
C SER A 6 8.80 -5.36 4.78
N ASP A 7 9.21 -6.20 5.73
CA ASP A 7 10.50 -6.90 5.67
C ASP A 7 10.68 -7.71 4.36
N ALA A 8 9.61 -8.35 3.89
CA ALA A 8 9.64 -9.15 2.66
C ALA A 8 9.89 -8.29 1.41
N LEU A 9 9.34 -7.07 1.39
CA LEU A 9 9.47 -6.13 0.27
C LEU A 9 10.72 -5.26 0.38
N TRP A 10 11.23 -4.99 1.59
CA TRP A 10 12.34 -4.07 1.84
C TRP A 10 13.63 -4.45 1.10
N LYS A 11 13.95 -5.76 1.07
CA LYS A 11 15.13 -6.31 0.37
C LYS A 11 16.42 -5.56 0.70
N ASN A 12 16.75 -5.42 1.99
CA ASN A 12 17.93 -4.69 2.47
C ASN A 12 18.03 -3.25 1.90
N GLY A 13 16.89 -2.56 1.79
CA GLY A 13 16.81 -1.19 1.27
C GLY A 13 16.79 -1.09 -0.25
N ALA A 14 16.88 -2.20 -1.01
CA ALA A 14 16.86 -2.16 -2.48
C ALA A 14 15.55 -1.59 -3.05
N VAL A 15 14.45 -1.69 -2.31
CA VAL A 15 13.16 -1.11 -2.70
C VAL A 15 13.02 0.36 -2.33
N CYS A 16 13.90 0.90 -1.48
CA CYS A 16 13.84 2.29 -1.06
C CYS A 16 13.98 3.23 -2.26
N GLY A 17 13.12 4.25 -2.31
CA GLY A 17 13.04 5.20 -3.41
C GLY A 17 12.39 4.68 -4.69
N LYS A 18 12.10 3.38 -4.81
CA LYS A 18 11.34 2.83 -5.93
C LYS A 18 9.89 3.29 -5.84
N LYS A 19 9.27 3.42 -7.01
CA LYS A 19 7.86 3.80 -7.15
C LYS A 19 7.02 2.61 -7.57
N PHE A 20 5.79 2.56 -7.09
CA PHE A 20 4.80 1.54 -7.44
C PHE A 20 3.48 2.20 -7.77
N THR A 21 2.77 1.65 -8.75
CA THR A 21 1.34 1.91 -8.93
C THR A 21 0.58 0.91 -8.06
N VAL A 22 -0.25 1.42 -7.15
CA VAL A 22 -1.03 0.63 -6.19
C VAL A 22 -2.52 0.82 -6.46
N LYS A 23 -3.29 -0.26 -6.36
CA LYS A 23 -4.74 -0.28 -6.53
C LYS A 23 -5.38 -1.21 -5.50
N CYS A 24 -6.48 -0.77 -4.88
CA CYS A 24 -7.31 -1.64 -4.04
C CYS A 24 -8.05 -2.67 -4.90
N THR A 25 -8.00 -3.94 -4.49
CA THR A 25 -8.64 -5.07 -5.18
C THR A 25 -9.81 -5.66 -4.41
N GLY A 26 -9.90 -5.40 -3.09
CA GLY A 26 -11.05 -5.84 -2.31
C GLY A 26 -10.85 -5.72 -0.80
N PRO A 27 -11.86 -6.17 -0.04
CA PRO A 27 -11.78 -6.24 1.41
C PRO A 27 -10.79 -7.32 1.87
N GLN A 28 -10.17 -7.06 3.02
CA GLN A 28 -9.37 -8.05 3.77
C GLN A 28 -10.01 -8.38 5.13
N ASN A 29 -11.04 -7.64 5.53
CA ASN A 29 -11.81 -7.83 6.76
C ASN A 29 -13.31 -7.62 6.50
N GLY A 30 -14.12 -7.52 7.57
CA GLY A 30 -15.58 -7.42 7.49
C GLY A 30 -16.15 -6.13 6.89
N VAL A 31 -15.33 -5.21 6.38
CA VAL A 31 -15.82 -3.96 5.76
C VAL A 31 -16.12 -4.18 4.27
N PRO A 32 -17.39 -4.16 3.84
CA PRO A 32 -17.75 -4.41 2.45
C PRO A 32 -17.39 -3.22 1.54
N HIS A 33 -17.01 -3.53 0.30
CA HIS A 33 -16.71 -2.55 -0.76
C HIS A 33 -15.79 -1.39 -0.33
N PRO A 34 -14.55 -1.68 0.10
CA PRO A 34 -13.65 -0.64 0.60
C PRO A 34 -13.03 0.18 -0.53
N CYS A 35 -12.89 -0.37 -1.75
CA CYS A 35 -12.15 0.26 -2.83
C CYS A 35 -12.90 1.44 -3.49
N THR A 36 -12.16 2.45 -3.93
CA THR A 36 -12.68 3.63 -4.66
C THR A 36 -12.55 3.51 -6.19
N SER A 37 -12.09 2.35 -6.70
CA SER A 37 -11.73 2.12 -8.11
C SER A 37 -10.57 2.98 -8.64
N LYS A 38 -9.94 3.80 -7.80
CA LYS A 38 -8.75 4.58 -8.15
C LYS A 38 -7.47 3.78 -7.99
N SER A 39 -6.42 4.23 -8.64
CA SER A 39 -5.05 3.76 -8.45
C SER A 39 -4.12 4.96 -8.27
N ILE A 40 -2.97 4.73 -7.65
CA ILE A 40 -2.06 5.81 -7.30
C ILE A 40 -0.61 5.37 -7.37
N THR A 41 0.26 6.27 -7.82
CA THR A 41 1.70 6.06 -7.76
C THR A 41 2.25 6.51 -6.40
N VAL A 42 2.93 5.61 -5.72
CA VAL A 42 3.57 5.84 -4.41
C VAL A 42 5.07 5.64 -4.49
N LYS A 43 5.81 6.28 -3.58
CA LYS A 43 7.26 6.04 -3.39
C LYS A 43 7.48 5.32 -2.05
N VAL A 44 8.28 4.27 -2.06
CA VAL A 44 8.75 3.66 -0.81
C VAL A 44 9.79 4.57 -0.17
N ILE A 45 9.59 4.95 1.08
CA ILE A 45 10.52 5.85 1.79
C ILE A 45 11.19 5.23 3.00
N ASP A 46 10.64 4.14 3.55
CA ASP A 46 11.18 3.50 4.75
C ASP A 46 10.76 2.02 4.83
N GLN A 47 11.31 1.32 5.81
CA GLN A 47 10.96 -0.02 6.23
C GLN A 47 9.96 0.04 7.41
N CYS A 48 9.08 -0.96 7.47
CA CYS A 48 8.19 -1.22 8.59
C CYS A 48 8.54 -2.60 9.19
N PRO A 49 9.48 -2.66 10.16
CA PRO A 49 9.94 -3.92 10.72
C PRO A 49 8.82 -4.66 11.46
N GLY A 50 8.62 -5.94 11.14
CA GLY A 50 7.58 -6.77 11.77
C GLY A 50 6.14 -6.43 11.37
N CYS A 51 5.94 -5.51 10.41
CA CYS A 51 4.60 -5.13 9.98
C CYS A 51 3.95 -6.24 9.14
N PRO A 52 2.69 -6.61 9.42
CA PRO A 52 2.02 -7.73 8.75
C PRO A 52 1.59 -7.40 7.31
N SER A 53 1.50 -6.11 6.96
CA SER A 53 1.09 -5.62 5.65
C SER A 53 2.27 -5.51 4.68
N THR A 54 2.09 -5.88 3.42
CA THR A 54 3.11 -5.75 2.35
C THR A 54 3.61 -4.30 2.17
N MET A 55 2.70 -3.33 2.21
CA MET A 55 2.99 -1.90 2.21
C MET A 55 2.07 -1.26 3.24
N ASP A 56 2.63 -0.46 4.14
CA ASP A 56 1.83 0.41 5.01
C ASP A 56 1.72 1.78 4.35
N LEU A 57 0.47 2.16 4.09
CA LEU A 57 0.13 3.31 3.27
C LEU A 57 -0.09 4.51 4.19
N SER A 58 0.51 5.67 3.87
CA SER A 58 0.09 6.90 4.55
C SER A 58 -1.42 7.08 4.40
N ARG A 59 -2.08 7.68 5.40
CA ARG A 59 -3.53 7.91 5.39
C ARG A 59 -4.03 8.54 4.09
N GLU A 60 -3.33 9.54 3.58
CA GLU A 60 -3.66 10.19 2.30
C GLU A 60 -3.66 9.21 1.12
N THR A 61 -2.69 8.28 1.08
CA THR A 61 -2.60 7.24 0.04
C THR A 61 -3.75 6.27 0.17
N PHE A 62 -4.04 5.85 1.40
CA PHE A 62 -5.13 4.92 1.69
C PHE A 62 -6.47 5.51 1.26
N ASP A 63 -6.77 6.75 1.66
CA ASP A 63 -8.03 7.46 1.39
C ASP A 63 -8.31 7.63 -0.11
N ILE A 64 -7.26 7.66 -0.94
CA ILE A 64 -7.42 7.76 -2.40
C ILE A 64 -7.92 6.43 -2.98
N ILE A 65 -7.39 5.28 -2.54
CA ILE A 65 -7.69 3.97 -3.15
C ILE A 65 -8.75 3.18 -2.38
N ALA A 66 -9.01 3.50 -1.12
CA ALA A 66 -9.97 2.83 -0.26
C ALA A 66 -10.55 3.72 0.84
N LYS A 67 -11.66 3.28 1.43
CA LYS A 67 -12.31 3.94 2.57
C LYS A 67 -11.49 3.66 3.84
N PRO A 68 -11.02 4.67 4.59
CA PRO A 68 -10.16 4.46 5.77
C PRO A 68 -10.77 3.59 6.87
N VAL A 69 -12.11 3.54 6.97
CA VAL A 69 -12.81 2.64 7.90
C VAL A 69 -12.48 1.15 7.68
N ALA A 70 -12.02 0.77 6.48
CA ALA A 70 -11.57 -0.59 6.21
C ALA A 70 -10.31 -0.94 7.02
N GLY A 71 -9.39 0.01 7.23
CA GLY A 71 -8.13 -0.17 7.95
C GLY A 71 -7.11 -1.08 7.25
N ILE A 72 -7.56 -2.18 6.63
CA ILE A 72 -6.76 -3.13 5.86
C ILE A 72 -7.52 -3.56 4.61
N ILE A 73 -6.81 -3.66 3.49
CA ILE A 73 -7.38 -3.96 2.17
C ILE A 73 -6.44 -4.90 1.41
N ASN A 74 -6.99 -5.62 0.46
CA ASN A 74 -6.20 -6.29 -0.56
C ASN A 74 -5.80 -5.27 -1.63
N ILE A 75 -4.54 -5.35 -2.09
CA ILE A 75 -4.00 -4.47 -3.12
C ILE A 75 -3.30 -5.27 -4.21
N ASP A 76 -3.38 -4.75 -5.43
CA ASP A 76 -2.40 -5.01 -6.48
C ASP A 76 -1.39 -3.88 -6.48
N TYR A 77 -0.12 -4.23 -6.65
CA TYR A 77 0.95 -3.25 -6.83
C TYR A 77 1.91 -3.70 -7.93
N LYS A 78 2.33 -2.75 -8.76
CA LYS A 78 3.28 -2.97 -9.86
C LYS A 78 4.34 -1.90 -9.83
N LYS A 79 5.59 -2.26 -10.13
CA LYS A 79 6.69 -1.30 -10.22
C LYS A 79 6.32 -0.24 -11.27
N TYR A 80 6.46 1.02 -10.91
CA TYR A 80 6.23 2.15 -11.82
C TYR A 80 7.29 2.09 -12.94
N ALA A 81 6.84 2.19 -14.19
CA ALA A 81 7.70 2.20 -15.37
C ALA A 81 8.48 3.52 -15.45
#